data_AF-A0A7W0QN55-F1
#
_entry.id   AF-A0A7W0QN55-F1
#
_cell.length_a   1.000
_cell.length_b   1.000
_cell.length_c   1.000
_cell.angle_alpha   90.00
_cell.angle_beta   90.00
_cell.angle_gamma   90.00
#
_symmetry.space_group_name_H-M   'P 1'
#
loop_
_entity.id
_entity.type
_entity.pdbx_description
1 polymer ?
#
loop_
_entity_poly.entity_id
_entity_poly.type
_entity_poly.pdbx_seq_one_letter_code
_entity_poly.pdbx_strand_id
1 'polypeptide(L)'
;MAQRPAGITALADRLDLPKSTVARLLSSLEQLGAVERFDGRRWRVGPAVEAFARTVPPERSLAALAQPTLAGLVQSVGEDAGLGLP
;
A
#
# COMPACT_ATOMS: atom_id res chain seq x y z
N MET A 1 0.58 1.38 7.07
CA MET A 1 0.49 -0.08 6.97
C MET A 1 1.84 -0.63 6.52
N ALA A 2 2.72 -1.06 7.43
CA ALA A 2 3.92 -1.78 7.04
C ALA A 2 3.52 -3.20 6.61
N GLN A 3 3.70 -3.53 5.33
CA GLN A 3 3.48 -4.90 4.86
C GLN A 3 4.52 -5.81 5.54
N ARG A 4 4.06 -6.95 6.07
CA ARG A 4 4.94 -7.92 6.75
C ARG A 4 6.03 -8.38 5.77
N PRO A 5 7.31 -8.43 6.19
CA PRO A 5 8.39 -8.90 5.33
C PRO A 5 8.11 -10.29 4.75
N ALA A 6 8.33 -10.48 3.46
CA ALA A 6 8.05 -11.73 2.76
C ALA A 6 9.33 -12.35 2.21
N GLY A 7 9.47 -13.67 2.32
CA GLY A 7 10.58 -14.43 1.73
C GLY A 7 10.32 -14.74 0.25
N ILE A 8 11.40 -15.02 -0.49
CA ILE A 8 11.33 -15.25 -1.94
C ILE A 8 10.44 -16.43 -2.34
N THR A 9 10.42 -17.52 -1.55
CA THR A 9 9.54 -18.67 -1.80
C THR A 9 8.07 -18.26 -1.69
N ALA A 10 7.69 -17.57 -0.61
CA ALA A 10 6.32 -17.12 -0.42
C ALA A 10 5.88 -16.11 -1.49
N LEU A 11 6.79 -15.30 -2.02
CA LEU A 11 6.52 -14.39 -3.12
C LEU A 11 6.35 -15.12 -4.46
N ALA A 12 7.20 -16.11 -4.74
CA ALA A 12 7.08 -16.96 -5.92
C ALA A 12 5.75 -17.70 -5.97
N ASP A 13 5.35 -18.32 -4.85
CA ASP A 13 4.09 -19.05 -4.75
C ASP A 13 2.88 -18.12 -4.89
N ARG A 14 2.92 -16.93 -4.29
CA ARG A 14 1.81 -15.95 -4.36
C ARG A 14 1.65 -15.30 -5.72
N LEU A 15 2.76 -15.11 -6.45
CA LEU A 15 2.76 -14.44 -7.75
C LEU A 15 2.64 -15.44 -8.91
N ASP A 16 2.67 -16.74 -8.63
CA ASP A 16 2.76 -17.80 -9.62
C ASP A 16 3.92 -17.58 -10.60
N LEU A 17 5.11 -17.28 -10.05
CA LEU A 17 6.31 -16.99 -10.82
C LEU A 17 7.50 -17.86 -10.39
N PRO A 18 8.41 -18.22 -11.31
CA PRO A 18 9.67 -18.88 -10.94
C PRO A 18 10.49 -18.04 -9.95
N LYS A 19 11.16 -18.69 -9.00
CA LYS A 19 12.02 -18.01 -8.00
C LYS A 19 13.11 -17.15 -8.64
N SER A 20 13.65 -17.54 -9.80
CA SER A 20 14.63 -16.75 -10.54
C SER A 20 14.05 -15.43 -11.08
N THR A 21 12.80 -15.44 -11.54
CA THR A 21 12.07 -14.24 -11.97
C THR A 21 11.82 -13.32 -10.79
N VAL A 22 11.34 -13.86 -9.66
CA VAL A 22 11.11 -13.08 -8.44
C VAL A 22 12.42 -12.48 -7.90
N ALA A 23 13.51 -13.25 -7.88
CA ALA A 23 14.83 -12.75 -7.47
C ALA A 23 15.26 -11.54 -8.31
N ARG A 24 15.14 -11.65 -9.64
CA ARG A 24 15.47 -10.54 -10.55
C ARG A 24 14.61 -9.31 -10.32
N LEU A 25 13.29 -9.49 -10.16
CA LEU A 25 12.37 -8.39 -9.87
C LEU A 25 12.72 -7.71 -8.54
N LEU A 26 12.99 -8.49 -7.50
CA LEU A 26 13.40 -7.95 -6.20
C LEU A 26 14.72 -7.21 -6.28
N SER A 27 15.71 -7.71 -7.03
CA SER A 27 16.95 -6.97 -7.26
C SER A 27 16.71 -5.64 -7.98
N SER A 28 15.89 -5.62 -9.04
CA SER A 28 15.55 -4.36 -9.73
C SER A 28 14.81 -3.39 -8.82
N LEU A 29 13.83 -3.86 -8.04
CA LEU A 29 13.08 -3.03 -7.10
C LEU A 29 13.94 -2.53 -5.94
N GLU A 30 14.92 -3.31 -5.49
CA GLU A 30 15.89 -2.92 -4.46
C GLU A 30 16.82 -1.81 -4.96
N GLN A 31 17.30 -1.90 -6.22
CA GLN A 31 18.06 -0.82 -6.85
C GLN A 31 17.26 0.48 -6.95
N LEU A 32 15.94 0.39 -7.15
CA LEU A 32 15.03 1.54 -7.19
C LEU A 32 14.62 2.02 -5.79
N GLY A 33 15.04 1.35 -4.72
CA GLY A 33 14.61 1.65 -3.34
C GLY A 33 13.13 1.37 -3.06
N ALA A 34 12.46 0.64 -3.96
CA ALA A 34 11.04 0.30 -3.86
C ALA A 34 10.78 -0.86 -2.89
N VAL A 35 11.77 -1.74 -2.73
CA VAL A 35 11.82 -2.75 -1.67
C VAL A 35 13.19 -2.69 -0.99
N GLU A 36 13.27 -3.22 0.21
CA GLU A 36 14.55 -3.40 0.90
C GLU A 36 14.60 -4.77 1.58
N ARG A 37 15.83 -5.28 1.73
CA ARG A 37 16.08 -6.56 2.38
C ARG A 37 15.91 -6.43 3.88
N PHE A 38 14.95 -7.18 4.41
CA PHE A 38 14.76 -7.42 5.83
C PHE A 38 15.51 -8.69 6.21
N ASP A 39 16.16 -8.69 7.38
CA ASP A 39 16.84 -9.84 8.00
C ASP A 39 17.71 -10.74 7.08
N GLY A 40 18.23 -10.17 5.99
CA GLY A 40 19.06 -10.86 4.99
C GLY A 40 18.32 -11.83 4.05
N ARG A 41 17.04 -12.15 4.31
CA ARG A 41 16.30 -13.20 3.56
C ARG A 41 14.87 -12.85 3.18
N ARG A 42 14.31 -11.77 3.74
CA ARG A 42 12.96 -11.30 3.43
C ARG A 42 13.04 -9.92 2.80
N TRP A 43 11.95 -9.50 2.19
CA TRP A 43 11.81 -8.18 1.58
C TRP A 43 10.59 -7.48 2.15
N ARG A 44 10.73 -6.17 2.35
CA ARG A 44 9.62 -5.28 2.73
C ARG A 44 9.58 -4.08 1.79
N VAL A 45 8.50 -3.32 1.84
CA VAL A 45 8.36 -2.06 1.11
C VAL A 45 9.49 -1.11 1.52
N GLY A 46 10.16 -0.52 0.53
CA GLY A 46 11.28 0.39 0.71
C GLY A 46 10.87 1.87 0.72
N PRO A 47 11.80 2.76 1.09
CA PRO A 47 11.53 4.17 1.35
C PRO A 47 11.02 4.95 0.13
N ALA A 48 11.33 4.53 -1.10
CA ALA A 48 10.83 5.21 -2.31
C ALA A 48 9.31 5.09 -2.45
N VAL A 49 8.76 3.90 -2.18
CA VAL A 49 7.31 3.65 -2.20
C VAL A 49 6.64 4.36 -1.02
N GLU A 50 7.27 4.38 0.15
CA GLU A 50 6.74 5.13 1.30
C GLU A 50 6.70 6.64 1.05
N ALA A 51 7.73 7.20 0.41
CA ALA A 51 7.76 8.61 0.03
C ALA A 51 6.64 8.95 -0.96
N PHE A 52 6.40 8.08 -1.95
CA PHE A 52 5.28 8.23 -2.88
C PHE A 52 3.93 8.17 -2.16
N ALA A 53 3.73 7.20 -1.26
CA ALA A 53 2.51 7.09 -0.46
C ALA A 53 2.23 8.37 0.37
N ARG A 54 3.28 9.01 0.90
CA ARG A 54 3.17 10.28 1.65
C ARG A 54 2.75 11.49 0.79
N THR A 55 2.86 11.41 -0.54
CA THR A 55 2.38 12.49 -1.42
C THR A 55 0.86 12.49 -1.58
N VAL A 56 0.17 11.42 -1.19
CA VAL A 56 -1.29 11.40 -1.11
C VAL A 56 -1.69 12.02 0.23
N PRO A 57 -2.35 13.20 0.24
CA PRO A 57 -2.76 13.82 1.49
C PRO A 57 -3.73 12.89 2.23
N PRO A 58 -3.53 12.64 3.53
CA PRO A 58 -4.38 11.73 4.31
C PRO A 58 -5.84 12.17 4.29
N GLU A 59 -6.11 13.47 4.18
CA GLU A 59 -7.45 14.05 4.07
C GLU A 59 -8.15 13.59 2.79
N ARG A 60 -7.44 13.47 1.66
CA ARG A 60 -8.01 12.94 0.41
C ARG A 60 -8.34 11.46 0.53
N SER A 61 -7.48 10.69 1.21
CA SER A 61 -7.72 9.27 1.42
C SER A 61 -8.92 9.03 2.34
N LEU A 62 -9.04 9.78 3.44
CA LEU A 62 -10.17 9.73 4.37
C LEU A 62 -11.47 10.20 3.71
N ALA A 63 -11.44 11.32 2.99
CA ALA A 63 -12.61 11.80 2.25
C ALA A 63 -13.09 10.76 1.22
N ALA A 64 -12.18 10.14 0.47
CA ALA A 64 -12.53 9.09 -0.49
C ALA A 64 -13.14 7.84 0.18
N LEU A 65 -12.60 7.43 1.34
CA LEU A 65 -13.13 6.29 2.09
C LEU A 65 -14.51 6.55 2.69
N ALA A 66 -14.78 7.79 3.11
CA ALA A 66 -15.99 8.12 3.82
C ALA A 66 -17.10 8.69 2.91
N GLN A 67 -16.79 9.01 1.65
CA GLN A 67 -17.76 9.40 0.62
C GLN A 67 -18.95 8.44 0.48
N PRO A 68 -18.79 7.09 0.40
CA PRO A 68 -19.94 6.19 0.29
C PRO A 68 -20.83 6.22 1.54
N THR A 69 -20.22 6.36 2.72
CA THR A 69 -20.96 6.45 3.99
C THR A 69 -21.73 7.77 4.11
N LEU A 70 -21.10 8.90 3.76
CA LEU A 70 -21.75 10.22 3.76
C LEU A 70 -22.90 10.27 2.76
N ALA A 71 -22.73 9.70 1.56
CA ALA A 71 -23.80 9.62 0.57
C ALA A 71 -25.01 8.82 1.09
N GLY A 72 -24.77 7.71 1.80
CA GLY A 72 -25.84 6.94 2.45
C GLY A 72 -26.57 7.73 3.55
N LEU A 73 -25.84 8.56 4.30
CA LEU A 73 -26.40 9.47 5.30
C LEU A 73 -27.31 10.53 4.66
N VAL A 74 -26.82 11.23 3.63
CA VAL A 74 -27.63 12.22 2.88
C VAL A 74 -28.90 11.59 2.33
N GLN A 75 -28.80 10.37 1.77
CA GLN A 75 -29.95 9.64 1.24
C GLN A 75 -30.99 9.26 2.31
N SER A 76 -30.56 8.97 3.54
CA SER A 76 -31.44 8.50 4.61
C SER A 76 -32.05 9.63 5.44
N VAL A 77 -31.34 10.74 5.60
CA VAL A 77 -31.76 11.87 6.44
C VAL A 77 -32.33 13.02 5.61
N GLY A 78 -31.97 13.11 4.33
CA GLY A 78 -32.38 14.22 3.45
C GLY A 78 -31.66 15.54 3.73
N GLU A 79 -30.60 15.51 4.55
CA GLU A 79 -29.79 16.67 4.94
C GLU A 79 -28.34 16.50 4.47
N ASP A 80 -27.63 17.63 4.36
CA ASP A 80 -26.21 17.65 3.98
C ASP A 80 -25.33 17.06 5.09
N ALA A 81 -24.38 16.18 4.71
CA ALA A 81 -23.42 15.57 5.62
C ALA A 81 -21.98 15.87 5.18
N GLY A 82 -21.10 16.14 6.16
CA GLY A 82 -19.68 16.45 5.91
C GLY A 82 -18.75 15.79 6.93
N LEU A 83 -17.46 15.73 6.59
CA LEU A 83 -16.40 15.27 7.49
C LEU A 83 -15.52 16.44 7.91
N GLY A 84 -15.31 16.58 9.22
CA GLY A 84 -14.29 17.45 9.80
C GLY A 84 -13.10 16.65 10.31
N LEU A 85 -11.89 17.11 10.02
CA LEU A 85 -10.66 16.64 10.63
C LEU A 85 -10.13 17.78 11.54
N PRO A 86 -9.57 17.45 12.73
CA PRO A 86 -9.00 18.43 13.65
C PRO A 86 -7.77 19.13 13.09
#